data_AF-A0A8S3DTI2-F1
#
_entry.id   AF-A0A8S3DTI2-F1
#
_cell.length_a   1.000
_cell.length_b   1.000
_cell.length_c   1.000
_cell.angle_alpha   90.00
_cell.angle_beta   90.00
_cell.angle_gamma   90.00
#
_symmetry.space_group_name_H-M   'P 1'
#
loop_
_entity.id
_entity.type
_entity.pdbx_description
1 polymer ?
#
loop_
_entity_poly.entity_id
_entity_poly.type
_entity_poly.pdbx_seq_one_letter_code
_entity_poly.pdbx_strand_id
1 'polypeptide(L)'
;GSAHSRSALRTKIHSLCFNLGLPSLFVTINPADLHSPVALYFAGVDLDLDWVLPEVLRTSYERAQIIATHSVATAKFFNCLIKSILKYFVLGGVLGPTKAYFGTVESQGRGSLHFHLLIWLKHEYTPAQLKENIQNQDFRDNLLKYLEDVVKEDLDLFRDEANDGASAASDIRVSIQETDSITNEVVPACLSTPNPVSCDFHRIFCKDVVRLVGTSNIHKHSTTCYKYSKGKSDTSKTCRMRMPRVLVKTSNIDLSTGQITMRRSHPWINNFNE
;
A
#
# COMPACT_ATOMS: atom_id res chain seq x y z
N GLY A 1 -5.95 21.61 -11.93
CA GLY A 1 -7.23 21.37 -11.22
C GLY A 1 -7.94 22.68 -10.91
N SER A 2 -8.70 23.22 -11.87
CA SER A 2 -9.57 24.37 -11.63
C SER A 2 -10.87 23.93 -10.92
N ALA A 3 -11.62 24.87 -10.35
CA ALA A 3 -12.94 24.57 -9.79
C ALA A 3 -13.87 23.96 -10.84
N HIS A 4 -13.82 24.49 -12.07
CA HIS A 4 -14.55 23.97 -13.22
C HIS A 4 -14.15 22.52 -13.55
N SER A 5 -12.84 22.22 -13.64
CA SER A 5 -12.40 20.85 -13.95
C SER A 5 -12.84 19.87 -12.87
N ARG A 6 -12.77 20.24 -11.58
CA ARG A 6 -13.27 19.41 -10.48
C ARG A 6 -14.79 19.18 -10.55
N SER A 7 -15.55 20.21 -10.91
CA SER A 7 -17.01 20.09 -11.09
C SER A 7 -17.36 19.13 -12.24
N ALA A 8 -16.67 19.24 -13.38
CA ALA A 8 -16.88 18.34 -14.52
C ALA A 8 -16.55 16.87 -14.19
N LEU A 9 -15.45 16.63 -13.47
CA LEU A 9 -15.10 15.27 -13.01
C LEU A 9 -16.15 14.73 -12.04
N ARG A 10 -16.65 15.56 -11.11
CA ARG A 10 -17.72 15.17 -10.18
C ARG A 10 -18.99 14.75 -10.91
N THR A 11 -19.41 15.47 -11.94
CA THR A 11 -20.57 15.10 -12.76
C THR A 11 -20.40 13.72 -13.41
N LYS A 12 -19.19 13.40 -13.91
CA LYS A 12 -18.89 12.06 -14.46
C LYS A 12 -18.98 10.97 -13.39
N ILE A 13 -18.42 11.22 -12.21
CA ILE A 13 -18.49 10.29 -11.07
C ILE A 13 -19.96 10.07 -10.67
N HIS A 14 -20.76 11.14 -10.56
CA HIS A 14 -22.18 11.04 -10.21
C HIS A 14 -22.96 10.22 -11.24
N SER A 15 -22.68 10.41 -12.53
CA SER A 15 -23.29 9.61 -13.59
C SER A 15 -22.93 8.12 -13.48
N LEU A 16 -21.67 7.79 -13.21
CA LEU A 16 -21.25 6.41 -12.95
C LEU A 16 -21.94 5.84 -11.71
N CYS A 17 -22.01 6.60 -10.62
CA CYS A 17 -22.70 6.17 -9.41
C CYS A 17 -24.20 5.91 -9.64
N PHE A 18 -24.85 6.76 -10.43
CA PHE A 18 -26.27 6.60 -10.78
C PHE A 18 -26.52 5.32 -11.59
N ASN A 19 -25.64 5.02 -12.55
CA ASN A 19 -25.81 3.88 -13.46
C ASN A 19 -25.28 2.55 -12.89
N LEU A 20 -24.27 2.59 -12.03
CA LEU A 20 -23.51 1.41 -11.59
C LEU A 20 -23.55 1.17 -10.09
N GLY A 21 -24.17 2.05 -9.31
CA GLY A 21 -24.09 2.06 -7.85
C GLY A 21 -22.78 2.66 -7.35
N LEU A 22 -22.50 2.54 -6.05
CA LEU A 22 -21.26 3.05 -5.47
C LEU A 22 -20.03 2.28 -5.96
N PRO A 23 -18.86 2.92 -6.10
CA PRO A 23 -17.62 2.24 -6.45
C PRO A 23 -17.28 1.20 -5.38
N SER A 24 -16.81 0.02 -5.82
CA SER A 24 -16.35 -1.06 -4.94
C SER A 24 -15.07 -0.66 -4.20
N LEU A 25 -14.17 0.09 -4.86
CA LEU A 25 -12.87 0.48 -4.33
C LEU A 25 -12.56 1.95 -4.62
N PHE A 26 -11.95 2.61 -3.63
CA PHE A 26 -11.30 3.91 -3.76
C PHE A 26 -9.80 3.72 -3.54
N VAL A 27 -9.02 3.91 -4.61
CA VAL A 27 -7.57 3.66 -4.62
C VAL A 27 -6.83 4.96 -4.89
N THR A 28 -5.75 5.19 -4.15
CA THR A 28 -4.81 6.28 -4.44
C THR A 28 -3.45 5.67 -4.72
N ILE A 29 -2.94 5.90 -5.93
CA ILE A 29 -1.61 5.45 -6.35
C ILE A 29 -0.67 6.65 -6.26
N ASN A 30 0.33 6.55 -5.39
CA ASN A 30 1.33 7.58 -5.15
C ASN A 30 2.73 7.01 -5.40
N PRO A 31 3.19 6.98 -6.67
CA PRO A 31 4.51 6.46 -6.99
C PRO A 31 5.61 7.28 -6.30
N ALA A 32 6.57 6.59 -5.68
CA ALA A 32 7.73 7.23 -5.09
C ALA A 32 8.79 7.53 -6.17
N ASP A 33 8.68 8.70 -6.79
CA ASP A 33 9.63 9.18 -7.81
C ASP A 33 11.08 9.24 -7.30
N LEU A 34 11.30 9.69 -6.07
CA LEU A 34 12.63 9.78 -5.44
C LEU A 34 13.30 8.42 -5.18
N HIS A 35 12.49 7.39 -4.99
CA HIS A 35 12.90 6.06 -4.56
C HIS A 35 12.54 4.99 -5.60
N SER A 36 12.57 5.37 -6.88
CA SER A 36 12.27 4.48 -7.99
C SER A 36 13.45 4.43 -8.97
N PRO A 37 14.09 3.27 -9.16
CA PRO A 37 15.13 3.09 -10.18
C PRO A 37 14.57 3.34 -11.58
N VAL A 38 13.31 2.98 -11.80
CA VAL A 38 12.60 3.28 -13.06
C VAL A 38 12.53 4.79 -13.28
N ALA A 39 12.19 5.60 -12.28
CA ALA A 39 12.17 7.05 -12.43
C ALA A 39 13.56 7.63 -12.80
N LEU A 40 14.63 7.09 -12.21
CA LEU A 40 16.01 7.47 -12.54
C LEU A 40 16.41 7.06 -13.96
N TYR A 41 16.01 5.86 -14.40
CA TYR A 41 16.22 5.39 -15.77
C TYR A 41 15.56 6.34 -16.78
N PHE A 42 14.31 6.76 -16.53
CA PHE A 42 13.63 7.75 -17.36
C PHE A 42 14.36 9.11 -17.38
N ALA A 43 15.09 9.46 -16.31
CA ALA A 43 15.91 10.66 -16.22
C ALA A 43 17.29 10.51 -16.87
N GLY A 44 17.58 9.37 -17.51
CA GLY A 44 18.83 9.14 -18.24
C GLY A 44 20.00 8.64 -17.37
N VAL A 45 19.72 8.19 -16.14
CA VAL A 45 20.74 7.47 -15.36
C VAL A 45 20.94 6.10 -15.98
N ASP A 46 22.19 5.77 -16.28
CA ASP A 46 22.56 4.45 -16.81
C ASP A 46 22.35 3.39 -15.72
N LEU A 47 21.27 2.62 -15.86
CA LEU A 47 20.81 1.63 -14.90
C LEU A 47 20.35 0.39 -15.65
N ASP A 48 20.86 -0.75 -15.20
CA ASP A 48 20.24 -2.04 -15.48
C ASP A 48 19.02 -2.20 -14.55
N LEU A 49 17.81 -2.20 -15.12
CA LEU A 49 16.57 -2.33 -14.36
C LEU A 49 16.32 -3.75 -13.86
N ASP A 50 16.95 -4.76 -14.46
CA ASP A 50 16.86 -6.14 -14.00
C ASP A 50 17.82 -6.39 -12.83
N TRP A 51 18.95 -5.66 -12.81
CA TRP A 51 20.00 -5.81 -11.80
C TRP A 51 20.44 -4.46 -11.19
N VAL A 52 19.58 -3.89 -10.34
CA VAL A 52 19.87 -2.61 -9.68
C VAL A 52 20.84 -2.79 -8.51
N LEU A 53 22.09 -2.39 -8.71
CA LEU A 53 23.13 -2.39 -7.70
C LEU A 53 23.04 -1.15 -6.77
N PRO A 54 23.09 -1.31 -5.43
CA PRO A 54 23.07 -0.19 -4.49
C PRO A 54 24.14 0.89 -4.75
N GLU A 55 25.31 0.51 -5.25
CA GLU A 55 26.43 1.41 -5.50
C GLU A 55 26.17 2.37 -6.68
N VAL A 56 25.31 1.95 -7.62
CA VAL A 56 24.88 2.78 -8.76
C VAL A 56 23.73 3.70 -8.36
N LEU A 57 23.02 3.35 -7.28
CA LEU A 57 21.99 4.18 -6.68
C LEU A 57 22.65 5.29 -5.85
N ARG A 58 22.88 6.43 -6.52
CA ARG A 58 23.31 7.71 -5.93
C ARG A 58 22.56 8.03 -4.63
N THR A 59 23.12 8.89 -3.78
CA THR A 59 22.53 9.28 -2.48
C THR A 59 21.10 9.83 -2.62
N SER A 60 20.31 9.81 -1.54
CA SER A 60 18.92 10.33 -1.59
C SER A 60 18.85 11.79 -2.05
N TYR A 61 19.85 12.61 -1.68
CA TYR A 61 19.95 14.00 -2.09
C TYR A 61 20.21 14.14 -3.59
N GLU A 62 21.18 13.39 -4.13
CA GLU A 62 21.49 13.42 -5.56
C GLU A 62 20.33 12.91 -6.41
N ARG A 63 19.62 11.86 -5.96
CA ARG A 63 18.39 11.40 -6.62
C ARG A 63 17.34 12.50 -6.64
N ALA A 64 17.17 13.25 -5.54
CA ALA A 64 16.23 14.36 -5.49
C ALA A 64 16.59 15.48 -6.48
N GLN A 65 17.88 15.80 -6.61
CA GLN A 65 18.37 16.78 -7.60
C GLN A 65 18.10 16.33 -9.04
N ILE A 66 18.33 15.04 -9.34
CA ILE A 66 18.05 14.48 -10.68
C ILE A 66 16.56 14.58 -10.99
N ILE A 67 15.69 14.11 -10.09
CA ILE A 67 14.24 14.16 -10.28
C ILE A 67 13.75 15.60 -10.44
N ALA A 68 14.25 16.53 -9.62
CA ALA A 68 13.88 17.94 -9.70
C ALA A 68 14.30 18.61 -11.02
N THR A 69 15.44 18.21 -11.59
CA THR A 69 15.95 18.75 -12.86
C THR A 69 15.36 18.07 -14.10
N HIS A 70 14.69 16.92 -13.95
CA HIS A 70 14.13 16.12 -15.05
C HIS A 70 12.61 15.94 -14.94
N SER A 71 11.85 17.02 -14.74
CA SER A 71 10.39 16.99 -14.55
C SER A 71 9.61 16.25 -15.65
N VAL A 72 10.05 16.35 -16.91
CA VAL A 72 9.45 15.63 -18.04
C VAL A 72 9.68 14.11 -17.92
N ALA A 73 10.86 13.69 -17.46
CA ALA A 73 11.15 12.28 -17.23
C ALA A 73 10.25 11.69 -16.13
N THR A 74 10.09 12.42 -15.02
CA THR A 74 9.20 12.02 -13.92
C THR A 74 7.74 11.90 -14.39
N ALA A 75 7.28 12.81 -15.24
CA ALA A 75 5.95 12.73 -15.83
C ALA A 75 5.79 11.52 -16.77
N LYS A 76 6.82 11.19 -17.57
CA LYS A 76 6.82 10.00 -18.44
C LYS A 76 6.82 8.71 -17.63
N PHE A 77 7.65 8.62 -16.59
CA PHE A 77 7.66 7.51 -15.63
C PHE A 77 6.27 7.30 -15.02
N PHE A 78 5.69 8.37 -14.47
CA PHE A 78 4.36 8.32 -13.86
C PHE A 78 3.31 7.83 -14.87
N ASN A 79 3.28 8.40 -16.07
CA ASN A 79 2.34 8.00 -17.12
C ASN A 79 2.52 6.53 -17.55
N CYS A 80 3.77 6.06 -17.67
CA CYS A 80 4.08 4.67 -17.97
C CYS A 80 3.53 3.73 -16.88
N LEU A 81 3.85 4.03 -15.62
CA LEU A 81 3.43 3.25 -14.47
C LEU A 81 1.90 3.20 -14.34
N ILE A 82 1.22 4.35 -14.44
CA ILE A 82 -0.25 4.40 -14.35
C ILE A 82 -0.91 3.63 -15.50
N LYS A 83 -0.39 3.72 -16.74
CA LYS A 83 -0.90 2.93 -17.86
C LYS A 83 -0.73 1.43 -17.62
N SER A 84 0.42 1.01 -17.09
CA SER A 84 0.67 -0.39 -16.74
C SER A 84 -0.28 -0.88 -15.64
N ILE A 85 -0.48 -0.09 -14.58
CA ILE A 85 -1.43 -0.43 -13.51
C ILE A 85 -2.87 -0.54 -14.07
N LEU A 86 -3.31 0.43 -14.87
CA LEU A 86 -4.65 0.37 -15.46
C LEU A 86 -4.82 -0.86 -16.36
N LYS A 87 -3.80 -1.21 -17.16
CA LYS A 87 -3.86 -2.33 -18.10
C LYS A 87 -3.82 -3.68 -17.39
N TYR A 88 -2.82 -3.91 -16.54
CA TYR A 88 -2.55 -5.24 -15.99
C TYR A 88 -3.22 -5.47 -14.64
N PHE A 89 -3.30 -4.45 -13.79
CA PHE A 89 -3.85 -4.59 -12.45
C PHE A 89 -5.38 -4.41 -12.45
N VAL A 90 -5.86 -3.31 -13.05
CA VAL A 90 -7.29 -2.98 -13.06
C VAL A 90 -8.05 -3.77 -14.13
N LEU A 91 -7.64 -3.63 -15.40
CA LEU A 91 -8.30 -4.32 -16.52
C LEU A 91 -7.91 -5.80 -16.61
N GLY A 92 -6.73 -6.18 -16.14
CA GLY A 92 -6.32 -7.58 -15.99
C GLY A 92 -7.01 -8.30 -14.83
N GLY A 93 -7.73 -7.57 -13.97
CA GLY A 93 -8.63 -8.15 -12.98
C GLY A 93 -7.96 -8.71 -11.73
N VAL A 94 -6.80 -8.16 -11.34
CA VAL A 94 -6.08 -8.58 -10.12
C VAL A 94 -6.95 -8.39 -8.87
N LEU A 95 -7.75 -7.33 -8.83
CA LEU A 95 -8.72 -7.06 -7.74
C LEU A 95 -10.11 -7.68 -8.00
N GLY A 96 -10.22 -8.56 -9.00
CA GLY A 96 -11.46 -9.10 -9.52
C GLY A 96 -11.90 -8.45 -10.84
N PRO A 97 -12.90 -9.03 -11.54
CA PRO A 97 -13.32 -8.53 -12.85
C PRO A 97 -13.85 -7.09 -12.76
N THR A 98 -13.26 -6.18 -13.52
CA THR A 98 -13.65 -4.76 -13.50
C THR A 98 -14.83 -4.49 -14.43
N LYS A 99 -15.90 -3.89 -13.90
CA LYS A 99 -17.06 -3.39 -14.67
C LYS A 99 -16.80 -2.00 -15.25
N ALA A 100 -16.22 -1.11 -14.45
CA ALA A 100 -15.84 0.25 -14.86
C ALA A 100 -14.74 0.79 -13.93
N TYR A 101 -14.01 1.81 -14.40
CA TYR A 101 -13.13 2.60 -13.53
C TYR A 101 -13.17 4.07 -13.93
N PHE A 102 -12.84 4.95 -12.98
CA PHE A 102 -12.69 6.38 -13.21
C PHE A 102 -11.45 6.89 -12.48
N GLY A 103 -10.55 7.54 -13.21
CA GLY A 103 -9.28 8.01 -12.67
C GLY A 103 -9.04 9.50 -12.91
N THR A 104 -8.38 10.16 -11.97
CA THR A 104 -7.90 11.54 -12.10
C THR A 104 -6.49 11.70 -11.55
N VAL A 105 -5.69 12.51 -12.22
CA VAL A 105 -4.33 12.85 -11.79
C VAL A 105 -4.35 14.18 -11.06
N GLU A 106 -3.66 14.25 -9.93
CA GLU A 106 -3.49 15.47 -9.14
C GLU A 106 -2.02 15.64 -8.75
N SER A 107 -1.58 16.89 -8.64
CA SER A 107 -0.25 17.24 -8.15
C SER A 107 -0.27 17.33 -6.63
N GLN A 108 0.69 16.70 -5.97
CA GLN A 108 0.91 16.83 -4.53
C GLN A 108 1.57 18.16 -4.18
N GLY A 109 1.55 18.52 -2.90
CA GLY A 109 2.19 19.74 -2.41
C GLY A 109 3.70 19.83 -2.69
N ARG A 110 4.36 18.69 -2.96
CA ARG A 110 5.77 18.60 -3.36
C ARG A 110 6.01 18.55 -4.88
N GLY A 111 4.97 18.75 -5.70
CA GLY A 111 5.04 18.73 -7.16
C GLY A 111 4.89 17.36 -7.82
N SER A 112 5.12 16.25 -7.10
CA SER A 112 4.93 14.88 -7.62
C SER A 112 3.47 14.58 -7.94
N LEU A 113 3.21 13.78 -8.96
CA LEU A 113 1.85 13.37 -9.35
C LEU A 113 1.36 12.20 -8.48
N HIS A 114 0.08 12.17 -8.14
CA HIS A 114 -0.62 10.95 -7.71
C HIS A 114 -1.88 10.74 -8.55
N PHE A 115 -2.42 9.54 -8.47
CA PHE A 115 -3.59 9.13 -9.22
C PHE A 115 -4.68 8.65 -8.26
N HIS A 116 -5.83 9.31 -8.28
CA HIS A 116 -7.04 8.85 -7.60
C HIS A 116 -7.86 8.01 -8.57
N LEU A 117 -8.28 6.84 -8.11
CA LEU A 117 -8.97 5.84 -8.92
C LEU A 117 -10.19 5.30 -8.17
N LEU A 118 -11.33 5.30 -8.86
CA LEU A 118 -12.54 4.59 -8.49
C LEU A 118 -12.67 3.35 -9.36
N ILE A 119 -12.97 2.21 -8.74
CA ILE A 119 -13.16 0.93 -9.44
C ILE A 119 -14.52 0.36 -9.06
N TRP A 120 -15.30 -0.01 -10.08
CA TRP A 120 -16.51 -0.82 -9.94
C TRP A 120 -16.17 -2.23 -10.36
N LEU A 121 -16.17 -3.16 -9.42
CA LEU A 121 -16.00 -4.58 -9.69
C LEU A 121 -17.32 -5.18 -10.18
N LYS A 122 -17.24 -6.27 -10.93
CA LYS A 122 -18.39 -7.02 -11.42
C LYS A 122 -18.93 -7.94 -10.32
N HIS A 123 -19.44 -7.35 -9.25
CA HIS A 123 -20.27 -8.03 -8.26
C HIS A 123 -21.66 -7.39 -8.22
N GLU A 124 -22.66 -8.17 -7.83
CA GLU A 124 -24.06 -7.73 -7.81
C GLU A 124 -24.49 -7.21 -6.42
N TYR A 125 -23.59 -7.29 -5.43
CA TYR A 125 -23.93 -6.93 -4.06
C TYR A 125 -23.91 -5.42 -3.80
N THR A 126 -25.06 -4.90 -3.37
CA THR A 126 -25.19 -3.61 -2.69
C THR A 126 -24.72 -3.72 -1.23
N PRO A 127 -24.43 -2.60 -0.52
CA PRO A 127 -24.11 -2.64 0.90
C PRO A 127 -25.18 -3.33 1.76
N ALA A 128 -26.46 -3.20 1.41
CA ALA A 128 -27.56 -3.87 2.09
C ALA A 128 -27.50 -5.39 1.88
N GLN A 129 -27.28 -5.84 0.64
CA GLN A 129 -27.11 -7.26 0.32
C GLN A 129 -25.84 -7.83 0.95
N LEU A 130 -24.73 -7.09 1.03
CA LEU A 130 -23.56 -7.55 1.78
C LEU A 130 -23.92 -7.80 3.25
N LYS A 131 -24.65 -6.88 3.88
CA LYS A 131 -25.10 -7.02 5.28
C LYS A 131 -26.06 -8.20 5.49
N GLU A 132 -26.90 -8.51 4.51
CA GLU A 132 -27.77 -9.69 4.54
C GLU A 132 -26.97 -10.98 4.35
N ASN A 133 -26.06 -11.00 3.37
CA ASN A 133 -25.27 -12.18 3.04
C ASN A 133 -24.28 -12.59 4.13
N ILE A 134 -23.76 -11.66 4.95
CA ILE A 134 -22.88 -12.03 6.08
C ILE A 134 -23.59 -12.89 7.15
N GLN A 135 -24.94 -12.94 7.15
CA GLN A 135 -25.68 -13.85 8.02
C GLN A 135 -25.48 -15.32 7.58
N ASN A 136 -25.25 -15.56 6.29
CA ASN A 136 -24.84 -16.86 5.77
C ASN A 136 -23.37 -17.14 6.15
N GLN A 137 -23.13 -18.29 6.78
CA GLN A 137 -21.81 -18.67 7.26
C GLN A 137 -20.79 -18.87 6.14
N ASP A 138 -21.15 -19.61 5.09
CA ASP A 138 -20.23 -19.86 3.97
C ASP A 138 -19.81 -18.57 3.28
N PHE A 139 -20.75 -17.63 3.08
CA PHE A 139 -20.44 -16.32 2.52
C PHE A 139 -19.47 -15.54 3.42
N ARG A 140 -19.74 -15.51 4.73
CA ARG A 140 -18.91 -14.81 5.71
C ARG A 140 -17.49 -15.38 5.77
N ASP A 141 -17.36 -16.71 5.77
CA ASP A 141 -16.06 -17.39 5.84
C ASP A 141 -15.26 -17.16 4.55
N ASN A 142 -15.91 -17.19 3.38
CA ASN A 142 -15.27 -16.85 2.11
C ASN A 142 -14.87 -15.36 2.01
N LEU A 143 -15.69 -14.45 2.53
CA LEU A 143 -15.37 -13.03 2.60
C LEU A 143 -14.17 -12.77 3.50
N LEU A 144 -14.11 -13.41 4.68
CA LEU A 144 -12.96 -13.33 5.57
C LEU A 144 -11.70 -13.87 4.91
N LYS A 145 -11.78 -15.01 4.23
CA LYS A 145 -10.66 -15.58 3.47
C LYS A 145 -10.15 -14.63 2.40
N TYR A 146 -11.04 -14.02 1.62
CA TYR A 146 -10.67 -13.02 0.63
C TYR A 146 -9.98 -11.80 1.27
N LEU A 147 -10.48 -11.32 2.40
CA LEU A 147 -9.88 -10.17 3.09
C LEU A 147 -8.52 -10.50 3.71
N GLU A 148 -8.33 -11.71 4.24
CA GLU A 148 -7.03 -12.15 4.79
C GLU A 148 -5.98 -12.42 3.69
N ASP A 149 -6.43 -12.80 2.50
CA ASP A 149 -5.57 -12.91 1.31
C ASP A 149 -5.02 -11.53 0.92
N VAL A 150 -5.89 -10.52 0.88
CA VAL A 150 -5.52 -9.17 0.41
C VAL A 150 -4.88 -8.31 1.51
N VAL A 151 -5.38 -8.36 2.75
CA VAL A 151 -5.02 -7.40 3.82
C VAL A 151 -4.25 -8.11 4.92
N LYS A 152 -2.97 -7.80 5.04
CA LYS A 152 -2.10 -8.29 6.11
C LYS A 152 -1.90 -7.22 7.17
N GLU A 153 -1.88 -7.62 8.44
CA GLU A 153 -1.59 -6.74 9.58
C GLU A 153 -0.48 -7.27 10.50
N ASP A 154 0.17 -8.34 10.09
CA ASP A 154 1.32 -8.95 10.78
C ASP A 154 2.28 -9.63 9.81
N LEU A 155 3.37 -10.17 10.35
CA LEU A 155 4.43 -10.83 9.61
C LEU A 155 4.50 -12.34 9.88
N ASP A 156 3.50 -12.91 10.57
CA ASP A 156 3.61 -14.28 11.07
C ASP A 156 3.77 -15.31 9.94
N LEU A 157 3.14 -15.06 8.79
CA LEU A 157 3.22 -15.92 7.60
C LEU A 157 4.52 -15.77 6.79
N PHE A 158 5.36 -14.79 7.14
CA PHE A 158 6.59 -14.47 6.40
C PHE A 158 7.86 -14.77 7.21
N ARG A 159 7.72 -15.34 8.40
CA ARG A 159 8.84 -15.76 9.25
C ARG A 159 9.26 -17.18 8.87
N ASP A 160 10.57 -17.40 8.72
CA ASP A 160 11.13 -18.73 8.57
C ASP A 160 10.97 -19.51 9.90
N GLU A 161 10.39 -20.71 9.87
CA GLU A 161 10.20 -21.61 11.05
C GLU A 161 11.51 -21.94 11.79
N ALA A 162 12.67 -21.67 11.18
CA ALA A 162 13.99 -21.96 11.73
C ALA A 162 14.41 -21.07 12.92
N ASN A 163 13.65 -20.01 13.26
CA ASN A 163 13.98 -19.03 14.31
C ASN A 163 13.04 -19.03 15.53
N ASP A 164 12.21 -20.07 15.72
CA ASP A 164 11.17 -20.19 16.76
C ASP A 164 11.66 -20.28 18.23
N GLY A 165 12.87 -19.79 18.54
CA GLY A 165 13.43 -19.79 19.90
C GLY A 165 13.41 -18.44 20.62
N ALA A 166 13.13 -17.32 19.95
CA ALA A 166 13.30 -15.99 20.53
C ALA A 166 12.04 -15.10 20.37
N SER A 167 11.85 -14.20 21.34
CA SER A 167 10.55 -13.56 21.59
C SER A 167 10.09 -12.65 20.44
N ALA A 168 8.81 -12.76 20.06
CA ALA A 168 8.20 -12.16 18.87
C ALA A 168 8.33 -10.63 18.70
N ALA A 169 8.73 -9.89 19.75
CA ALA A 169 8.90 -8.43 19.75
C ALA A 169 10.37 -7.97 19.79
N SER A 170 11.30 -8.81 20.27
CA SER A 170 12.74 -8.50 20.27
C SER A 170 13.34 -8.64 18.87
N ASP A 171 12.90 -9.65 18.11
CA ASP A 171 13.60 -10.05 16.89
C ASP A 171 13.31 -9.16 15.68
N ILE A 172 12.13 -8.52 15.65
CA ILE A 172 11.86 -7.45 14.69
C ILE A 172 12.86 -6.29 14.91
N ARG A 173 13.15 -5.93 16.17
CA ARG A 173 14.13 -4.87 16.47
C ARG A 173 15.57 -5.29 16.16
N VAL A 174 15.92 -6.55 16.40
CA VAL A 174 17.27 -7.10 16.12
C VAL A 174 17.51 -7.22 14.61
N SER A 175 16.55 -7.73 13.84
CA SER A 175 16.64 -7.80 12.38
C SER A 175 16.67 -6.41 11.72
N ILE A 176 15.98 -5.43 12.31
CA ILE A 176 16.07 -4.01 11.91
C ILE A 176 17.48 -3.44 12.22
N GLN A 177 18.08 -3.75 13.37
CA GLN A 177 19.43 -3.28 13.71
C GLN A 177 20.53 -3.87 12.81
N GLU A 178 20.41 -5.12 12.38
CA GLU A 178 21.33 -5.73 11.41
C GLU A 178 21.12 -5.24 9.97
N THR A 179 19.93 -4.73 9.62
CA THR A 179 19.68 -4.11 8.31
C THR A 179 20.04 -2.62 8.27
N ASP A 180 19.95 -1.93 9.41
CA ASP A 180 20.40 -0.54 9.60
C ASP A 180 21.92 -0.39 9.44
N SER A 181 22.71 -1.44 9.65
CA SER A 181 24.18 -1.36 9.57
C SER A 181 24.75 -1.52 8.15
N ILE A 182 23.96 -2.01 7.18
CA ILE A 182 24.45 -2.27 5.80
C ILE A 182 23.79 -1.37 4.73
N THR A 183 22.64 -0.71 5.00
CA THR A 183 21.86 -0.06 3.91
C THR A 183 21.27 1.32 4.19
N ASN A 184 21.83 2.11 5.10
CA ASN A 184 21.28 3.43 5.49
C ASN A 184 21.04 4.45 4.34
N GLU A 185 21.53 4.23 3.11
CA GLU A 185 21.31 5.15 1.98
C GLU A 185 20.27 4.69 0.94
N VAL A 186 19.93 3.40 0.90
CA VAL A 186 19.07 2.81 -0.16
C VAL A 186 17.85 2.13 0.45
N VAL A 187 16.69 2.75 0.25
CA VAL A 187 15.41 2.19 0.69
C VAL A 187 15.08 0.90 -0.09
N PRO A 188 14.39 -0.09 0.52
CA PRO A 188 14.10 -1.36 -0.16
C PRO A 188 13.33 -1.19 -1.48
N ALA A 189 12.49 -0.15 -1.60
CA ALA A 189 11.79 0.17 -2.85
C ALA A 189 12.70 0.50 -4.05
N CYS A 190 13.99 0.78 -3.80
CA CYS A 190 14.97 0.99 -4.86
C CYS A 190 15.63 -0.31 -5.34
N LEU A 191 15.37 -1.44 -4.71
CA LEU A 191 16.03 -2.71 -5.03
C LEU A 191 15.18 -3.51 -6.02
N SER A 192 15.83 -4.44 -6.72
CA SER A 192 15.13 -5.36 -7.62
C SER A 192 14.10 -6.20 -6.85
N THR A 193 12.91 -6.35 -7.43
CA THR A 193 11.87 -7.23 -6.87
C THR A 193 12.29 -8.70 -6.99
N PRO A 194 11.88 -9.58 -6.04
CA PRO A 194 12.16 -11.01 -6.13
C PRO A 194 11.68 -11.61 -7.46
N ASN A 195 12.55 -12.40 -8.12
CA ASN A 195 12.23 -13.01 -9.41
C ASN A 195 11.26 -14.21 -9.22
N PRO A 196 10.02 -14.15 -9.75
CA PRO A 196 9.01 -15.20 -9.55
C PRO A 196 9.38 -16.55 -10.18
N VAL A 197 10.31 -16.60 -11.14
CA VAL A 197 10.75 -17.88 -11.74
C VAL A 197 11.95 -18.51 -11.03
N SER A 198 12.49 -17.86 -9.99
CA SER A 198 13.61 -18.42 -9.21
C SER A 198 13.15 -19.59 -8.34
N CYS A 199 13.98 -20.63 -8.23
CA CYS A 199 13.72 -21.76 -7.31
C CYS A 199 13.64 -21.32 -5.84
N ASP A 200 14.32 -20.24 -5.48
CA ASP A 200 14.33 -19.65 -4.14
C ASP A 200 13.30 -18.50 -3.96
N PHE A 201 12.39 -18.32 -4.92
CA PHE A 201 11.47 -17.17 -4.93
C PHE A 201 10.74 -16.98 -3.61
N HIS A 202 10.10 -18.03 -3.08
CA HIS A 202 9.30 -17.92 -1.86
C HIS A 202 10.13 -17.41 -0.66
N ARG A 203 11.32 -17.98 -0.46
CA ARG A 203 12.24 -17.57 0.60
C ARG A 203 12.69 -16.12 0.44
N ILE A 204 13.04 -15.70 -0.79
CA ILE A 204 13.49 -14.34 -1.08
C ILE A 204 12.32 -13.34 -0.91
N PHE A 205 11.13 -13.72 -1.38
CA PHE A 205 9.91 -12.93 -1.25
C PHE A 205 9.54 -12.68 0.20
N CYS A 206 9.50 -13.71 1.05
CA CYS A 206 9.21 -13.55 2.48
C CYS A 206 10.22 -12.61 3.16
N LYS A 207 11.52 -12.77 2.87
CA LYS A 207 12.56 -11.87 3.38
C LYS A 207 12.37 -10.42 2.92
N ASP A 208 11.99 -10.21 1.67
CA ASP A 208 11.74 -8.88 1.12
C ASP A 208 10.51 -8.22 1.76
N VAL A 209 9.42 -8.96 1.95
CA VAL A 209 8.21 -8.50 2.65
C VAL A 209 8.55 -8.09 4.09
N VAL A 210 9.26 -8.93 4.85
CA VAL A 210 9.68 -8.62 6.22
C VAL A 210 10.51 -7.33 6.26
N ARG A 211 11.46 -7.17 5.33
CA ARG A 211 12.28 -5.96 5.22
C ARG A 211 11.45 -4.72 4.86
N LEU A 212 10.57 -4.80 3.87
CA LEU A 212 9.68 -3.71 3.45
C LEU A 212 8.76 -3.28 4.59
N VAL A 213 8.14 -4.23 5.28
CA VAL A 213 7.24 -3.95 6.39
C VAL A 213 8.00 -3.34 7.57
N GLY A 214 9.13 -3.94 7.94
CA GLY A 214 9.98 -3.47 9.05
C GLY A 214 10.48 -2.04 8.84
N THR A 215 10.86 -1.69 7.60
CA THR A 215 11.39 -0.36 7.28
C THR A 215 10.30 0.69 7.02
N SER A 216 9.21 0.30 6.34
CA SER A 216 8.27 1.25 5.72
C SER A 216 6.83 1.16 6.22
N ASN A 217 6.40 0.03 6.80
CA ASN A 217 5.03 -0.15 7.29
C ASN A 217 4.89 -0.19 8.82
N ILE A 218 5.98 -0.08 9.59
CA ILE A 218 5.89 0.13 11.04
C ILE A 218 5.55 1.60 11.32
N HIS A 219 4.44 1.82 12.02
CA HIS A 219 4.01 3.15 12.43
C HIS A 219 4.99 3.78 13.42
N LYS A 220 5.51 4.94 13.02
CA LYS A 220 6.28 5.84 13.89
C LYS A 220 5.47 7.12 14.10
N HIS A 221 5.25 7.48 15.36
CA HIS A 221 4.49 8.69 15.66
C HIS A 221 5.16 9.92 15.06
N SER A 222 4.35 10.80 14.47
CA SER A 222 4.77 12.10 13.94
C SER A 222 3.78 13.18 14.37
N THR A 223 4.10 14.45 14.09
CA THR A 223 3.21 15.58 14.37
C THR A 223 1.82 15.38 13.75
N THR A 224 1.73 14.74 12.59
CA THR A 224 0.47 14.45 11.90
C THR A 224 -0.44 13.49 12.67
N CYS A 225 0.12 12.63 13.53
CA CYS A 225 -0.63 11.71 14.37
C CYS A 225 -1.51 12.46 15.37
N TYR A 226 -1.13 13.69 15.72
CA TYR A 226 -1.80 14.48 16.75
C TYR A 226 -2.49 15.73 16.18
N LYS A 227 -2.57 15.85 14.85
CA LYS A 227 -3.12 17.03 14.13
C LYS A 227 -4.55 17.42 14.56
N TYR A 228 -5.29 16.50 15.18
CA TYR A 228 -6.65 16.74 15.70
C TYR A 228 -6.84 16.22 17.13
N SER A 229 -5.75 15.90 17.83
CA SER A 229 -5.83 15.44 19.21
C SER A 229 -6.21 16.62 20.09
N LYS A 230 -7.42 16.59 20.66
CA LYS A 230 -7.86 17.63 21.60
C LYS A 230 -7.13 17.38 22.92
N GLY A 231 -6.15 18.23 23.24
CA GLY A 231 -5.52 18.23 24.56
C GLY A 231 -6.54 18.65 25.61
N LYS A 232 -7.25 17.68 26.20
CA LYS A 232 -7.98 17.88 27.44
C LYS A 232 -7.31 17.01 28.49
N SER A 233 -6.59 17.68 29.38
CA SER A 233 -5.81 17.14 30.51
C SER A 233 -4.64 16.21 30.16
N ASP A 234 -3.67 16.22 31.05
CA ASP A 234 -2.27 15.80 30.95
C ASP A 234 -2.02 14.28 30.83
N THR A 235 -2.91 13.51 30.18
CA THR A 235 -2.75 12.06 30.04
C THR A 235 -3.10 11.56 28.62
N SER A 236 -2.07 11.63 27.78
CA SER A 236 -1.89 10.97 26.47
C SER A 236 -2.64 11.57 25.26
N LYS A 237 -1.86 12.14 24.33
CA LYS A 237 -2.35 12.48 22.99
C LYS A 237 -2.77 11.20 22.28
N THR A 238 -4.03 11.07 21.89
CA THR A 238 -4.49 9.93 21.08
C THR A 238 -3.96 10.05 19.65
N CYS A 239 -3.35 8.98 19.15
CA CYS A 239 -2.94 8.88 17.76
C CYS A 239 -4.17 8.82 16.83
N ARG A 240 -4.23 9.71 15.83
CA ARG A 240 -5.26 9.73 14.78
C ARG A 240 -5.38 8.39 14.05
N MET A 241 -4.26 7.67 13.90
CA MET A 241 -4.21 6.34 13.28
C MET A 241 -4.55 5.19 14.25
N ARG A 242 -4.96 5.53 15.49
CA ARG A 242 -5.36 4.60 16.56
C ARG A 242 -4.28 3.58 16.92
N MET A 243 -3.04 4.06 17.02
CA MET A 243 -1.89 3.27 17.46
C MET A 243 -1.64 3.45 18.97
N PRO A 244 -1.21 2.41 19.71
CA PRO A 244 -1.11 1.01 19.26
C PRO A 244 -2.50 0.41 19.02
N ARG A 245 -2.61 -0.48 18.03
CA ARG A 245 -3.86 -1.20 17.74
C ARG A 245 -4.03 -2.40 18.66
N VAL A 246 -5.28 -2.73 18.96
CA VAL A 246 -5.63 -3.93 19.73
C VAL A 246 -5.27 -5.18 18.92
N LEU A 247 -4.67 -6.16 19.59
CA LEU A 247 -4.35 -7.46 18.98
C LEU A 247 -5.61 -8.30 18.79
N VAL A 248 -5.65 -9.04 17.69
CA VAL A 248 -6.83 -9.82 17.29
C VAL A 248 -6.32 -11.18 16.84
N LYS A 249 -6.72 -12.25 17.56
CA LYS A 249 -6.23 -13.60 17.29
C LYS A 249 -6.72 -14.15 15.95
N THR A 250 -7.98 -13.88 15.60
CA THR A 250 -8.66 -14.41 14.42
C THR A 250 -9.51 -13.32 13.80
N SER A 251 -9.54 -13.23 12.46
CA SER A 251 -10.44 -12.29 11.80
C SER A 251 -11.90 -12.65 12.08
N ASN A 252 -12.75 -11.63 12.17
CA ASN A 252 -14.17 -11.82 12.47
C ASN A 252 -15.01 -10.70 11.86
N ILE A 253 -16.29 -11.00 11.60
CA ILE A 253 -17.32 -10.03 11.25
C ILE A 253 -18.39 -10.05 12.34
N ASP A 254 -18.59 -8.92 13.02
CA ASP A 254 -19.69 -8.77 13.97
C ASP A 254 -21.03 -8.80 13.22
N LEU A 255 -21.88 -9.78 13.53
CA LEU A 255 -23.14 -10.01 12.78
C LEU A 255 -24.18 -8.91 13.00
N SER A 256 -24.11 -8.18 14.11
CA SER A 256 -25.08 -7.15 14.46
C SER A 256 -24.75 -5.82 13.78
N THR A 257 -23.47 -5.47 13.74
CA THR A 257 -22.97 -4.19 13.23
C THR A 257 -22.42 -4.29 11.81
N GLY A 258 -22.00 -5.48 11.37
CA GLY A 258 -21.23 -5.71 10.15
C GLY A 258 -19.76 -5.29 10.27
N GLN A 259 -19.28 -4.96 11.48
CA GLN A 259 -17.91 -4.52 11.67
C GLN A 259 -16.93 -5.67 11.42
N ILE A 260 -15.99 -5.45 10.52
CA ILE A 260 -14.91 -6.39 10.21
C ILE A 260 -13.70 -6.06 11.08
N THR A 261 -13.14 -7.09 11.70
CA THR A 261 -11.88 -7.01 12.43
C THR A 261 -10.93 -8.05 11.86
N MET A 262 -9.80 -7.62 11.33
CA MET A 262 -8.76 -8.51 10.80
C MET A 262 -7.88 -9.05 11.93
N ARG A 263 -7.39 -10.28 11.76
CA ARG A 263 -6.31 -10.86 12.57
C ARG A 263 -5.11 -9.90 12.58
N ARG A 264 -4.52 -9.74 13.75
CA ARG A 264 -3.41 -8.84 14.01
C ARG A 264 -2.58 -9.36 15.17
N SER A 265 -1.36 -9.82 14.90
CA SER A 265 -0.39 -10.18 15.94
C SER A 265 0.55 -9.03 16.34
N HIS A 266 0.59 -7.93 15.57
CA HIS A 266 1.47 -6.78 15.84
C HIS A 266 0.71 -5.45 16.00
N PRO A 267 0.94 -4.66 17.07
CA PRO A 267 0.11 -3.48 17.35
C PRO A 267 0.51 -2.22 16.57
N TRP A 268 1.67 -2.24 15.88
CA TRP A 268 2.23 -1.06 15.19
C TRP A 268 2.40 -1.22 13.68
N ILE A 269 2.12 -2.41 13.11
CA ILE A 269 2.19 -2.60 11.66
C ILE A 269 0.95 -1.93 11.05
N ASN A 270 1.15 -1.10 10.04
CA ASN A 270 0.06 -0.63 9.18
C ASN A 270 -0.34 -1.75 8.23
N ASN A 271 -1.62 -1.79 7.83
CA ASN A 271 -2.11 -2.74 6.84
C ASN A 271 -1.28 -2.64 5.55
N PHE A 272 -0.92 -3.77 5.01
CA PHE A 272 -0.24 -3.88 3.72
C PHE A 272 -0.89 -4.99 2.87
N ASN A 273 -0.55 -4.99 1.59
CA ASN A 273 -0.90 -6.02 0.63
C ASN A 273 0.37 -6.79 0.26
N GLU A 274 0.24 -8.09 -0.03
CA GLU A 274 1.33 -8.91 -0.58
C GLU A 274 1.41 -8.82 -2.11
#